data_AF-A0A1E4TVZ3-F1
#
_entry.id   AF-A0A1E4TVZ3-F1
#
_cell.length_a   1.000
_cell.length_b   1.000
_cell.length_c   1.000
_cell.angle_alpha   90.00
_cell.angle_beta   90.00
_cell.angle_gamma   90.00
#
_symmetry.space_group_name_H-M   'P 1'
#
loop_
_entity.id
_entity.type
_entity.pdbx_description
1 polymer ?
#
loop_
_entity_poly.entity_id
_entity_poly.type
_entity_poly.pdbx_seq_one_letter_code
_entity_poly.pdbx_strand_id
1 'polypeptide(L)'
;MITYDDFSETLIDQDVPVSEWSIAKIGTLNLKLDNLLNYNKARFNNYGFAFQKLSLTTVLNLCNESFGFDGWSTQIVGNEIIAFDENVEENRYSMQMTTIVRLTLKDGTFHESVGIAKSHNLPSKSLAFTKCKKESYNDAIKKCVLELKDILLDHEKKL
;
A
#
# COMPACT_ATOMS: atom_id res chain seq x y z
N MET A 1 12.35 17.92 10.49
CA MET A 1 11.05 17.67 9.83
C MET A 1 11.38 16.86 8.61
N ILE A 2 11.26 15.53 8.71
CA ILE A 2 11.64 14.61 7.64
C ILE A 2 10.52 14.70 6.59
N THR A 3 10.84 15.13 5.38
CA THR A 3 9.88 15.30 4.29
C THR A 3 9.74 14.00 3.49
N TYR A 4 8.71 13.90 2.66
CA TYR A 4 8.46 12.73 1.79
C TYR A 4 9.67 12.39 0.90
N ASP A 5 10.50 13.39 0.61
CA ASP A 5 11.73 13.26 -0.18
C ASP A 5 12.85 12.51 0.55
N ASP A 6 12.89 12.53 1.89
CA ASP A 6 13.96 11.84 2.64
C ASP A 6 13.81 10.30 2.59
N PHE A 7 12.63 9.78 2.21
CA PHE A 7 12.39 8.35 1.99
C PHE A 7 12.53 7.93 0.53
N SER A 8 12.47 8.86 -0.42
CA SER A 8 12.59 8.54 -1.85
C SER A 8 14.05 8.27 -2.25
N GLU A 9 15.03 8.84 -1.54
CA GLU A 9 16.46 8.68 -1.85
C GLU A 9 17.05 7.31 -1.47
N THR A 10 16.39 6.52 -0.62
CA THR A 10 16.86 5.18 -0.22
C THR A 10 16.36 4.03 -1.11
N LEU A 11 15.52 4.32 -2.09
CA LEU A 11 14.94 3.33 -3.00
C LEU A 11 15.89 3.12 -4.18
N ILE A 12 16.93 2.33 -3.96
CA ILE A 12 17.76 1.80 -5.06
C ILE A 12 16.84 0.93 -5.90
N ASP A 13 16.28 1.51 -6.95
CA ASP A 13 15.75 0.79 -8.11
C ASP A 13 16.96 0.06 -8.72
N GLN A 14 17.20 -1.18 -8.27
CA GLN A 14 18.11 -2.03 -9.01
C GLN A 14 17.48 -2.17 -10.39
N ASP A 15 18.24 -1.82 -11.44
CA ASP A 15 17.92 -1.96 -12.88
C ASP A 15 17.71 -3.46 -13.25
N VAL A 16 16.80 -4.13 -12.56
CA VAL A 16 16.35 -5.48 -12.86
C VAL A 16 15.37 -5.31 -14.02
N PRO A 17 15.68 -5.82 -15.21
CA PRO A 17 14.76 -5.74 -16.32
C PRO A 17 13.46 -6.45 -15.93
N VAL A 18 12.36 -5.70 -15.95
CA VAL A 18 11.03 -6.20 -15.63
C VAL A 18 10.67 -7.31 -16.61
N SER A 19 10.29 -8.49 -16.10
CA SER A 19 9.96 -9.60 -16.99
C SER A 19 8.65 -9.36 -17.76
N GLU A 20 8.53 -9.93 -18.96
CA GLU A 20 7.29 -9.93 -19.73
C GLU A 20 6.11 -10.54 -18.93
N TRP A 21 6.40 -11.51 -18.05
CA TRP A 21 5.41 -12.11 -17.18
C TRP A 21 4.84 -11.07 -16.21
N SER A 22 5.70 -10.28 -15.56
CA SER A 22 5.27 -9.23 -14.63
C SER A 22 4.46 -8.16 -15.34
N ILE A 23 4.90 -7.75 -16.53
CA ILE A 23 4.17 -6.78 -17.36
C ILE A 23 2.74 -7.28 -17.65
N ALA A 24 2.60 -8.50 -18.15
CA ALA A 24 1.30 -9.09 -18.47
C ALA A 24 0.40 -9.23 -17.22
N LYS A 25 0.98 -9.63 -16.08
CA LYS A 25 0.21 -9.85 -14.84
C LYS A 25 -0.19 -8.55 -14.16
N ILE A 26 0.68 -7.54 -14.13
CA ILE A 26 0.34 -6.21 -13.62
C ILE A 26 -0.75 -5.60 -14.51
N GLY A 27 -0.67 -5.74 -15.84
CA GLY A 27 -1.75 -5.32 -16.75
C GLY A 27 -3.09 -6.02 -16.45
N THR A 28 -3.06 -7.33 -16.20
CA THR A 28 -4.26 -8.09 -15.79
C THR A 28 -4.86 -7.59 -14.47
N LEU A 29 -4.01 -7.31 -13.47
CA LEU A 29 -4.43 -6.76 -12.18
C LEU A 29 -5.12 -5.41 -12.37
N ASN A 30 -4.54 -4.50 -13.15
CA ASN A 30 -5.09 -3.17 -13.40
C ASN A 30 -6.46 -3.25 -14.07
N LEU A 31 -6.61 -4.10 -15.09
CA LEU A 31 -7.90 -4.32 -15.75
C LEU A 31 -8.97 -4.84 -14.78
N LYS A 32 -8.62 -5.81 -13.93
CA LYS A 32 -9.56 -6.33 -12.91
C LYS A 32 -9.92 -5.26 -11.89
N LEU A 33 -8.95 -4.45 -11.48
CA LEU A 33 -9.17 -3.37 -10.53
C LEU A 33 -10.13 -2.31 -11.10
N ASP A 34 -9.90 -1.86 -12.33
CA ASP A 34 -10.76 -0.88 -13.00
C ASP A 34 -12.18 -1.41 -13.18
N ASN A 35 -12.33 -2.68 -13.58
CA ASN A 35 -13.63 -3.33 -13.66
C ASN A 35 -14.35 -3.35 -12.31
N LEU A 36 -13.64 -3.69 -11.22
CA LEU A 36 -14.21 -3.67 -9.87
C LEU A 36 -14.61 -2.26 -9.45
N LEU A 37 -13.79 -1.25 -9.72
CA LEU A 37 -14.10 0.14 -9.38
C LEU A 37 -15.33 0.63 -10.15
N ASN A 38 -15.40 0.36 -11.46
CA ASN A 38 -16.54 0.74 -12.30
C ASN A 38 -17.83 0.02 -11.86
N TYR A 39 -17.74 -1.27 -11.52
CA TYR A 39 -18.85 -2.02 -10.95
C TYR A 39 -19.38 -1.38 -9.66
N ASN A 40 -18.49 -1.03 -8.72
CA ASN A 40 -18.90 -0.40 -7.46
C ASN A 40 -19.49 1.00 -7.67
N LYS A 41 -18.93 1.81 -8.58
CA LYS A 41 -19.48 3.13 -8.94
C LYS A 41 -20.93 3.01 -9.43
N ALA A 42 -21.19 2.08 -10.36
CA ALA A 42 -22.52 1.84 -10.89
C ALA A 42 -23.48 1.30 -9.82
N ARG A 43 -23.04 0.31 -9.04
CA ARG A 43 -23.85 -0.34 -7.99
C ARG A 43 -24.31 0.63 -6.91
N PHE A 44 -23.42 1.52 -6.47
CA PHE A 44 -23.71 2.47 -5.38
C PHE A 44 -24.17 3.84 -5.89
N ASN A 45 -24.35 4.01 -7.21
CA ASN A 45 -24.54 5.30 -7.87
C ASN A 45 -23.59 6.38 -7.32
N ASN A 46 -22.34 5.96 -7.06
CA ASN A 46 -21.36 6.77 -6.36
C ASN A 46 -20.13 6.90 -7.24
N TYR A 47 -20.14 7.91 -8.12
CA TYR A 47 -19.01 8.23 -8.99
C TYR A 47 -17.74 8.61 -8.21
N GLY A 48 -17.87 8.98 -6.93
CA GLY A 48 -16.76 9.19 -6.00
C GLY A 48 -16.30 7.91 -5.28
N PHE A 49 -16.71 6.71 -5.73
CA PHE A 49 -16.13 5.47 -5.24
C PHE A 49 -14.70 5.34 -5.80
N ALA A 50 -13.73 5.32 -4.89
CA ALA A 50 -12.32 5.35 -5.20
C ALA A 50 -11.62 4.16 -4.55
N PHE A 51 -10.43 3.85 -5.06
CA PHE A 51 -9.60 2.74 -4.60
C PHE A 51 -9.40 2.71 -3.07
N GLN A 52 -9.27 3.87 -2.43
CA GLN A 52 -9.04 3.97 -0.99
C GLN A 52 -10.18 3.35 -0.15
N LYS A 53 -11.40 3.30 -0.71
CA LYS A 53 -12.59 2.71 -0.08
C LYS A 53 -12.64 1.18 -0.18
N LEU A 54 -11.76 0.56 -0.98
CA LEU A 54 -11.67 -0.90 -1.04
C LEU A 54 -11.06 -1.45 0.26
N SER A 55 -11.62 -2.57 0.72
CA SER A 55 -11.06 -3.30 1.85
C SER A 55 -9.73 -3.95 1.46
N LEU A 56 -8.82 -4.10 2.42
CA LEU A 56 -7.55 -4.80 2.16
C LEU A 56 -7.82 -6.22 1.63
N THR A 57 -8.75 -6.96 2.23
CA THR A 57 -9.10 -8.32 1.80
C THR A 57 -9.46 -8.40 0.32
N THR A 58 -10.23 -7.43 -0.18
CA THR A 58 -10.59 -7.35 -1.60
C THR A 58 -9.35 -7.17 -2.48
N VAL A 59 -8.41 -6.31 -2.06
CA VAL A 59 -7.16 -6.05 -2.77
C VAL A 59 -6.25 -7.29 -2.77
N LEU A 60 -6.11 -7.98 -1.63
CA LEU A 60 -5.33 -9.23 -1.54
C LEU A 60 -5.93 -10.33 -2.44
N ASN A 61 -7.26 -10.45 -2.50
CA ASN A 61 -7.93 -11.40 -3.38
C ASN A 61 -7.67 -11.08 -4.86
N LEU A 62 -7.75 -9.81 -5.27
CA LEU A 62 -7.39 -9.39 -6.62
C LEU A 62 -5.95 -9.74 -6.98
N CYS A 63 -5.02 -9.60 -6.04
CA CYS A 63 -3.63 -9.99 -6.21
C CYS A 63 -3.53 -11.51 -6.43
N ASN A 64 -4.16 -12.32 -5.58
CA ASN A 64 -4.19 -13.78 -5.72
C ASN A 64 -4.80 -14.23 -7.05
N GLU A 65 -5.87 -13.59 -7.50
CA GLU A 65 -6.50 -13.90 -8.79
C GLU A 65 -5.66 -13.47 -10.00
N SER A 66 -4.75 -12.51 -9.83
CA SER A 66 -3.92 -11.98 -10.92
C SER A 66 -2.57 -12.71 -11.00
N PHE A 67 -1.86 -12.76 -9.88
CA PHE A 67 -0.51 -13.30 -9.75
C PHE A 67 -0.48 -14.80 -9.41
N GLY A 68 -1.53 -15.34 -8.79
CA GLY A 68 -1.50 -16.64 -8.11
C GLY A 68 -1.15 -16.49 -6.63
N PHE A 69 -1.46 -17.49 -5.80
CA PHE A 69 -1.20 -17.44 -4.36
C PHE A 69 0.31 -17.45 -4.02
N ASP A 70 1.13 -18.03 -4.90
CA ASP A 70 2.59 -18.12 -4.83
C ASP A 70 3.30 -17.10 -5.74
N GLY A 71 2.53 -16.29 -6.47
CA GLY A 71 3.05 -15.35 -7.47
C GLY A 71 3.57 -14.04 -6.90
N TRP A 72 3.35 -13.77 -5.61
CA TRP A 72 3.67 -12.52 -4.95
C TRP A 72 3.84 -12.70 -3.44
N SER A 73 4.52 -11.75 -2.81
CA SER A 73 4.71 -11.68 -1.36
C SER A 73 4.78 -10.23 -0.89
N THR A 74 4.62 -10.01 0.41
CA THR A 74 4.78 -8.70 1.03
C THR A 74 5.72 -8.77 2.22
N GLN A 75 6.50 -7.73 2.43
CA GLN A 75 7.43 -7.60 3.53
C GLN A 75 7.32 -6.22 4.15
N ILE A 76 7.29 -6.14 5.48
CA ILE A 76 7.45 -4.88 6.20
C ILE A 76 8.95 -4.56 6.24
N VAL A 77 9.31 -3.46 5.59
CA VAL A 77 10.69 -2.96 5.51
C VAL A 77 11.01 -2.12 6.75
N GLY A 78 10.07 -1.27 7.17
CA GLY A 78 10.26 -0.35 8.29
C GLY A 78 8.96 0.14 8.88
N ASN A 79 9.01 0.61 10.13
CA ASN A 79 7.93 1.32 10.80
C ASN A 79 8.51 2.49 11.56
N GLU A 80 7.86 3.65 11.48
CA GLU A 80 8.31 4.83 12.21
C GLU A 80 7.12 5.57 12.83
N ILE A 81 7.30 6.00 14.07
CA ILE A 81 6.32 6.86 14.76
C ILE A 81 6.69 8.29 14.41
N ILE A 82 5.82 8.96 13.65
CA ILE A 82 6.07 10.34 13.21
C ILE A 82 5.47 11.38 14.15
N ALA A 83 4.43 11.02 14.90
CA ALA A 83 3.89 11.86 15.96
C ALA A 83 3.29 11.01 17.08
N PHE A 84 3.44 11.47 18.32
CA PHE A 84 2.83 10.86 19.50
C PHE A 84 2.40 11.97 20.45
N ASP A 85 1.16 11.90 20.90
CA ASP A 85 0.56 12.85 21.82
C ASP A 85 -0.15 12.10 22.95
N GLU A 86 0.03 12.59 24.17
CA GLU A 86 -0.43 11.97 25.40
C GLU A 86 -1.13 13.03 26.26
N ASN A 87 -2.46 12.91 26.37
CA ASN A 87 -3.23 13.68 27.32
C ASN A 87 -3.21 12.96 28.67
N VAL A 88 -2.38 13.47 29.57
CA VAL A 88 -2.16 12.91 30.92
C VAL A 88 -3.41 13.03 31.80
N GLU A 89 -4.19 14.11 31.65
CA GLU A 89 -5.39 14.35 32.47
C GLU A 89 -6.51 13.35 32.16
N GLU A 90 -6.71 13.05 30.88
CA GLU A 90 -7.77 12.13 30.42
C GLU A 90 -7.27 10.69 30.23
N ASN A 91 -5.97 10.45 30.37
CA ASN A 91 -5.29 9.20 30.04
C ASN A 91 -5.67 8.74 28.62
N ARG A 92 -5.41 9.64 27.65
CA ARG A 92 -5.73 9.44 26.23
C ARG A 92 -4.49 9.60 25.37
N TYR A 93 -4.37 8.72 24.39
CA TYR A 93 -3.21 8.61 23.53
C TYR A 93 -3.62 8.79 22.07
N SER A 94 -2.89 9.65 21.38
CA SER A 94 -2.97 9.86 19.94
C SER A 94 -1.60 9.57 19.33
N MET A 95 -1.60 8.95 18.16
CA MET A 95 -0.36 8.51 17.50
C MET A 95 -0.53 8.60 15.99
N GLN A 96 0.56 8.91 15.31
CA GLN A 96 0.68 8.80 13.87
C GLN A 96 1.92 7.97 13.53
N MET A 97 1.76 7.02 12.62
CA MET A 97 2.81 6.08 12.23
C MET A 97 2.87 5.93 10.71
N THR A 98 4.08 5.74 10.21
CA THR A 98 4.36 5.34 8.83
C THR A 98 4.84 3.88 8.82
N THR A 99 4.47 3.13 7.78
CA THR A 99 4.98 1.78 7.53
C THR A 99 5.41 1.70 6.08
N ILE A 100 6.62 1.19 5.86
CA ILE A 100 7.15 0.91 4.53
C ILE A 100 6.92 -0.57 4.24
N VAL A 101 6.23 -0.86 3.14
CA VAL A 101 5.96 -2.23 2.69
C VAL A 101 6.55 -2.42 1.30
N ARG A 102 7.26 -3.53 1.12
CA ARG A 102 7.71 -4.05 -0.17
C ARG A 102 6.75 -5.13 -0.63
N LEU A 103 6.23 -5.04 -1.86
CA LEU A 103 5.57 -6.13 -2.55
C LEU A 103 6.53 -6.69 -3.59
N THR A 104 6.80 -8.00 -3.52
CA THR A 104 7.73 -8.69 -4.45
C THR A 104 6.96 -9.74 -5.24
N LEU A 105 7.07 -9.69 -6.57
CA LEU A 105 6.56 -10.69 -7.50
C LEU A 105 7.53 -11.87 -7.62
N LYS A 106 7.05 -13.01 -8.10
CA LYS A 106 7.84 -14.26 -8.17
C LYS A 106 9.12 -14.18 -9.01
N ASP A 107 9.19 -13.22 -9.94
CA ASP A 107 10.35 -12.99 -10.80
C ASP A 107 11.39 -12.06 -10.17
N GLY A 108 11.14 -11.57 -8.96
CA GLY A 108 12.00 -10.64 -8.23
C GLY A 108 11.64 -9.17 -8.43
N THR A 109 10.73 -8.84 -9.36
CA THR A 109 10.22 -7.46 -9.50
C THR A 109 9.57 -7.05 -8.20
N PHE A 110 9.91 -5.87 -7.68
CA PHE A 110 9.33 -5.38 -6.44
C PHE A 110 8.95 -3.91 -6.55
N HIS A 111 8.02 -3.50 -5.69
CA HIS A 111 7.68 -2.10 -5.47
C HIS A 111 7.63 -1.83 -3.97
N GLU A 112 8.02 -0.64 -3.55
CA GLU A 112 7.91 -0.21 -2.16
C GLU A 112 7.00 1.00 -2.05
N SER A 113 6.13 0.98 -1.04
CA SER A 113 5.25 2.12 -0.75
C SER A 113 5.17 2.41 0.74
N VAL A 114 4.86 3.68 1.04
CA VAL A 114 4.70 4.18 2.40
C VAL A 114 3.21 4.34 2.72
N GLY A 115 2.76 3.60 3.73
CA GLY A 115 1.43 3.74 4.32
C GLY A 115 1.46 4.61 5.56
N ILE A 116 0.38 5.36 5.77
CA ILE A 116 0.26 6.30 6.90
C ILE A 116 -1.02 5.99 7.65
N ALA A 117 -0.95 5.97 8.97
CA ALA A 117 -2.13 5.90 9.81
C ALA A 117 -2.06 6.81 11.03
N LYS A 118 -3.25 7.16 11.51
CA LYS A 118 -3.46 7.99 12.70
C LYS A 118 -4.47 7.30 13.60
N SER A 119 -4.13 7.19 14.88
CA SER A 119 -5.07 6.84 15.92
C SER A 119 -5.25 8.04 16.84
N HIS A 120 -6.48 8.33 17.21
CA HIS A 120 -6.81 9.51 18.00
C HIS A 120 -7.62 9.11 19.23
N ASN A 121 -7.29 9.70 20.38
CA ASN A 121 -8.08 9.61 21.60
C ASN A 121 -8.35 8.17 22.09
N LEU A 122 -7.31 7.33 22.14
CA LEU A 122 -7.44 5.95 22.62
C LEU A 122 -7.08 5.82 24.10
N PRO A 123 -7.70 4.89 24.84
CA PRO A 123 -7.51 4.74 26.29
C PRO A 123 -6.19 4.07 26.69
N SER A 124 -5.39 3.59 25.73
CA SER A 124 -4.13 2.89 26.00
C SER A 124 -3.11 3.14 24.91
N LYS A 125 -1.86 3.40 25.30
CA LYS A 125 -0.71 3.54 24.41
C LYS A 125 -0.52 2.31 23.50
N SER A 126 -0.66 1.10 24.04
CA SER A 126 -0.53 -0.15 23.28
C SER A 126 -1.62 -0.31 22.23
N LEU A 127 -2.85 0.12 22.55
CA LEU A 127 -3.97 0.11 21.62
C LEU A 127 -3.78 1.11 20.49
N ALA A 128 -3.30 2.32 20.81
CA ALA A 128 -2.95 3.34 19.82
C ALA A 128 -1.87 2.85 18.86
N PHE A 129 -0.81 2.27 19.39
CA PHE A 129 0.27 1.69 18.59
C PHE A 129 -0.22 0.56 17.68
N THR A 130 -0.97 -0.41 18.22
CA THR A 130 -1.45 -1.56 17.45
C THR A 130 -2.43 -1.14 16.35
N LYS A 131 -3.33 -0.18 16.64
CA LYS A 131 -4.27 0.36 15.65
C LYS A 131 -3.53 1.07 14.53
N CYS A 132 -2.63 2.01 14.88
CA CYS A 132 -1.81 2.72 13.88
C CYS A 132 -1.04 1.74 13.01
N LYS A 133 -0.31 0.80 13.62
CA LYS A 133 0.51 -0.17 12.89
C LYS A 133 -0.29 -1.02 11.92
N LYS A 134 -1.48 -1.47 12.31
CA LYS A 134 -2.35 -2.25 11.43
C LYS A 134 -2.89 -1.41 10.28
N GLU A 135 -3.34 -0.19 10.55
CA GLU A 135 -3.91 0.69 9.53
C GLU A 135 -2.85 1.20 8.55
N SER A 136 -1.64 1.53 9.02
CA SER A 136 -0.54 1.98 8.16
C SER A 136 -0.06 0.86 7.26
N TYR A 137 0.03 -0.37 7.78
CA TYR A 137 0.34 -1.55 6.96
C TYR A 137 -0.71 -1.79 5.88
N ASN A 138 -2.00 -1.69 6.23
CA ASN A 138 -3.08 -1.84 5.26
C ASN A 138 -3.05 -0.75 4.18
N ASP A 139 -2.75 0.50 4.56
CA ASP A 139 -2.59 1.62 3.63
C ASP A 139 -1.40 1.38 2.70
N ALA A 140 -0.26 0.95 3.24
CA ALA A 140 0.97 0.68 2.48
C ALA A 140 0.76 -0.41 1.43
N ILE A 141 0.15 -1.55 1.78
CA ILE A 141 -0.13 -2.62 0.80
C ILE A 141 -1.03 -2.11 -0.31
N LYS A 142 -2.12 -1.41 0.05
CA LYS A 142 -3.07 -0.91 -0.94
C LYS A 142 -2.37 0.04 -1.92
N LYS A 143 -1.56 0.98 -1.43
CA LYS A 143 -0.75 1.86 -2.27
C LYS A 143 0.21 1.08 -3.15
N CYS A 144 0.94 0.14 -2.58
CA CYS A 144 1.88 -0.69 -3.31
C CYS A 144 1.24 -1.42 -4.48
N VAL A 145 0.07 -2.01 -4.28
CA VAL A 145 -0.69 -2.68 -5.35
C VAL A 145 -1.16 -1.69 -6.43
N LEU A 146 -1.54 -0.47 -6.04
CA LEU A 146 -1.98 0.56 -6.98
C LEU A 146 -0.82 1.14 -7.81
N GLU A 147 0.35 1.28 -7.19
CA GLU A 147 1.57 1.86 -7.76
C GLU A 147 2.36 0.84 -8.61
N LEU A 148 2.03 -0.47 -8.54
CA LEU A 148 2.62 -1.48 -9.45
C LEU A 148 2.50 -1.12 -10.94
N LYS A 149 1.47 -0.36 -11.32
CA LYS A 149 1.31 0.13 -12.70
C LYS A 149 2.41 1.10 -13.12
N ASP A 150 3.07 1.77 -12.19
CA ASP A 150 4.13 2.73 -12.47
C ASP A 150 5.35 2.00 -13.07
N ILE A 151 5.57 0.75 -12.67
CA ILE A 151 6.55 -0.16 -13.29
C ILE A 151 6.25 -0.37 -14.80
N LEU A 152 4.99 -0.44 -15.20
CA LEU A 152 4.61 -0.56 -16.61
C LEU A 152 4.95 0.71 -17.39
N LEU A 153 4.64 1.87 -16.80
CA LEU A 153 4.90 3.18 -17.41
C LEU A 153 6.41 3.41 -17.60
N ASP A 154 7.23 2.98 -16.64
CA ASP A 154 8.68 3.13 -16.74
C ASP A 154 9.30 2.14 -17.73
N HIS A 155 8.71 0.96 -17.90
CA HIS A 155 9.10 0.04 -18.97
C HIS A 155 8.79 0.63 -20.36
N GLU A 156 7.62 1.24 -20.56
CA GLU A 156 7.25 1.85 -21.85
C GLU A 156 8.16 3.02 -22.23
N LYS A 157 8.65 3.82 -21.28
CA LYS A 157 9.57 4.94 -21.54
C LYS A 157 10.98 4.50 -21.94
N LYS A 158 11.39 3.29 -21.56
CA LYS A 158 12.73 2.74 -21.83
C LYS A 158 12.84 2.09 -23.22
N LEU A 159 11.71 1.93 -23.94
CA LEU A 159 11.63 1.45 -25.33
C LEU A 159 11.80 2.58 -26.35
#